data_AF-C4RDZ7-F1
#
_entry.id   AF-C4RDZ7-F1
#
_cell.length_a   1.000
_cell.length_b   1.000
_cell.length_c   1.000
_cell.angle_alpha   90.00
_cell.angle_beta   90.00
_cell.angle_gamma   90.00
#
_symmetry.space_group_name_H-M   'P 1'
#
loop_
_entity.id
_entity.type
_entity.pdbx_description
1 polymer ?
#
loop_
_entity_poly.entity_id
_entity_poly.type
_entity_poly.pdbx_seq_one_letter_code
_entity_poly.pdbx_strand_id
1 'polypeptide(L)' 'MIDLSGAVWRTSSRSNDQGLCVEVAANLAGTANVVAVRDSKDQAGPVLTVSPPGWTAFVGAIRGGRFGA' A
#
# COMPACT_ATOMS: atom_id res chain seq x y z
N MET A 1 2.93 9.04 15.28
CA MET A 1 3.25 7.69 14.79
C MET A 1 1.91 6.97 14.62
N ILE A 2 1.59 6.48 13.43
CA ILE A 2 0.31 5.79 13.18
C ILE A 2 0.44 4.37 13.74
N ASP A 3 -0.55 3.93 14.51
CA ASP A 3 -0.62 2.54 14.96
C ASP A 3 -1.03 1.63 13.80
N LEU A 4 -0.17 0.66 13.48
CA LEU A 4 -0.38 -0.32 12.41
C LEU A 4 -0.57 -1.74 12.96
N SER A 5 -0.72 -1.89 14.27
CA SER A 5 -0.86 -3.20 14.93
C SER A 5 -2.01 -4.04 14.36
N GLY A 6 -3.10 -3.40 13.92
CA GLY A 6 -4.25 -4.03 13.28
C GLY A 6 -4.17 -4.16 11.76
N ALA A 7 -3.02 -3.91 11.13
CA ALA A 7 -2.87 -3.97 9.68
C ALA A 7 -3.02 -5.40 9.15
N VAL A 8 -3.92 -5.61 8.18
CA VAL A 8 -4.02 -6.87 7.43
C VAL A 8 -3.30 -6.66 6.10
N TRP A 9 -2.05 -7.13 6.03
CA TRP A 9 -1.19 -6.99 4.87
C TRP A 9 -1.59 -7.93 3.74
N ARG A 10 -1.81 -7.38 2.56
CA ARG A 10 -2.02 -8.14 1.33
C ARG A 10 -0.86 -7.91 0.38
N THR A 11 -0.14 -8.98 0.05
CA THR A 11 0.90 -8.99 -0.97
C THR A 11 0.29 -8.89 -2.37
N SER A 12 0.91 -8.10 -3.24
CA SER A 12 0.49 -8.01 -4.65
C SER A 12 0.70 -9.33 -5.38
N SER A 13 -0.25 -9.76 -6.21
CA SER A 13 -0.10 -10.93 -7.09
C SER A 13 0.92 -10.75 -8.22
N ARG A 14 1.43 -9.52 -8.40
CA ARG A 14 2.53 -9.20 -9.33
C ARG A 14 3.91 -9.29 -8.66
N SER A 15 3.95 -9.67 -7.38
CA SER A 15 5.17 -9.97 -6.65
C SER A 15 5.64 -11.36 -7.08
N ASN A 16 6.71 -11.43 -7.87
CA ASN A 16 7.39 -12.68 -8.22
C ASN A 16 8.73 -12.77 -7.47
N ASP A 17 9.39 -13.92 -7.54
CA ASP A 17 10.73 -14.14 -6.94
C ASP A 17 11.81 -13.17 -7.43
N GLN A 18 11.54 -12.39 -8.48
CA GLN A 18 12.45 -11.36 -8.99
C GLN A 18 12.39 -10.04 -8.22
N GLY A 19 11.54 -9.96 -7.18
CA GLY A 19 11.89 -9.11 -6.05
C GLY A 19 11.36 -7.68 -6.06
N LEU A 20 10.20 -7.44 -6.67
CA LEU A 20 9.46 -6.18 -6.59
C LEU A 20 8.16 -6.39 -5.79
N CYS A 21 8.31 -6.74 -4.51
CA CYS A 21 7.20 -7.19 -3.67
C CYS A 21 6.66 -6.04 -2.81
N VAL A 22 5.42 -5.63 -3.04
CA VAL A 22 4.73 -4.60 -2.26
C VAL A 22 3.56 -5.22 -1.49
N GLU A 23 3.44 -4.84 -0.23
CA GLU A 23 2.30 -5.16 0.64
C GLU A 23 1.46 -3.92 0.93
N VAL A 24 0.14 -4.10 0.94
CA VAL A 24 -0.82 -3.03 1.22
C VAL A 24 -1.80 -3.46 2.30
N ALA A 25 -2.08 -2.59 3.27
CA ALA A 25 -3.13 -2.76 4.26
C ALA A 25 -4.19 -1.65 4.10
N ALA A 26 -5.31 -2.01 3.48
CA ALA A 26 -6.44 -1.08 3.25
C ALA A 26 -7.54 -1.18 4.34
N ASN A 27 -7.48 -2.19 5.20
CA ASN A 27 -8.45 -2.39 6.29
C ASN A 27 -8.41 -1.26 7.33
N LEU A 28 -7.32 -0.51 7.38
CA LEU A 28 -7.14 0.64 8.27
C LEU A 28 -7.85 1.92 7.78
N ALA A 29 -8.41 1.92 6.56
CA ALA A 29 -9.06 3.09 6.00
C ALA A 29 -10.23 3.58 6.85
N GLY A 30 -11.00 2.67 7.45
CA GLY A 30 -12.15 3.00 8.30
C GLY A 30 -11.80 3.34 9.76
N THR A 31 -10.68 2.84 10.28
CA THR A 31 -10.32 2.95 11.70
C THR A 31 -9.24 4.00 11.97
N ALA A 32 -8.26 4.12 11.08
CA ALA A 32 -7.12 5.03 11.21
C ALA A 32 -7.05 6.07 10.06
N ASN A 33 -8.03 6.08 9.15
CA ASN A 33 -8.10 6.97 7.99
C ASN A 33 -6.81 6.94 7.13
N VAL A 34 -6.23 5.75 6.95
CA VAL A 34 -5.03 5.54 6.13
C VAL A 34 -5.08 4.22 5.37
N VAL A 35 -4.34 4.19 4.27
CA VAL A 35 -3.88 2.98 3.59
C VAL A 35 -2.37 2.91 3.76
N ALA A 36 -1.88 1.79 4.29
CA ALA A 36 -0.47 1.58 4.56
C ALA A 36 0.18 0.74 3.45
N VAL A 37 1.39 1.10 3.05
CA VAL A 37 2.18 0.44 2.01
C VAL A 37 3.59 0.21 2.51
N ARG A 38 4.12 -1.01 2.34
CA ARG A 38 5.50 -1.35 2.72
C ARG A 38 6.16 -2.26 1.69
N ASP A 39 7.49 -2.32 1.77
CA ASP A 39 8.28 -3.33 1.09
C ASP A 39 8.08 -4.69 1.79
N SER A 40 7.67 -5.71 1.04
CA SER A 40 7.49 -7.06 1.61
C SER A 40 8.82 -7.66 2.09
N LYS A 41 9.95 -7.20 1.54
CA LYS A 41 11.30 -7.68 1.90
C LYS A 41 11.88 -7.01 3.14
N ASP A 42 11.38 -5.82 3.48
CA ASP A 42 11.79 -5.07 4.66
C ASP A 42 10.55 -4.73 5.52
N GLN A 43 9.99 -5.77 6.15
CA GLN A 43 8.78 -5.65 6.96
C GLN A 43 8.95 -4.79 8.22
N ALA A 44 10.19 -4.64 8.69
CA ALA A 44 10.56 -3.80 9.83
C ALA A 44 10.93 -2.37 9.41
N GLY A 45 11.05 -2.13 8.10
CA GLY A 45 11.39 -0.84 7.52
C GLY A 45 10.25 0.18 7.55
N PRO A 46 10.47 1.36 6.95
CA PRO A 46 9.49 2.43 6.90
C PRO A 46 8.20 2.03 6.15
N VAL A 47 7.07 2.47 6.68
CA VAL A 47 5.75 2.29 6.06
C VAL A 47 5.26 3.62 5.51
N LEU A 48 4.88 3.65 4.23
CA LEU A 48 4.21 4.79 3.62
C LEU A 48 2.72 4.75 3.98
N THR A 49 2.19 5.86 4.48
CA THR A 49 0.77 6.00 4.79
C THR A 49 0.12 7.04 3.88
N VAL A 50 -0.93 6.64 3.19
CA VAL A 50 -1.68 7.47 2.24
C VAL A 50 -3.11 7.62 2.73
N SER A 51 -3.74 8.77 2.54
CA SER A 51 -5.16 8.91 2.86
C SER A 51 -6.03 8.02 1.96
N PRO A 52 -7.18 7.50 2.41
CA PRO A 52 -8.09 6.71 1.58
C PRO A 52 -8.52 7.38 0.26
N PRO A 53 -8.87 8.69 0.22
CA PRO A 53 -9.17 9.35 -1.05
C PRO A 53 -7.93 9.48 -1.93
N GLY A 54 -6.76 9.75 -1.35
CA GLY A 54 -5.49 9.82 -2.09
C GLY A 54 -5.12 8.48 -2.72
N TRP A 55 -5.29 7.38 -1.97
CA TRP A 55 -5.07 6.03 -2.47
C TRP A 55 -5.99 5.68 -3.64
N THR A 56 -7.28 6.03 -3.51
CA THR A 56 -8.28 5.81 -4.57
C THR A 56 -7.91 6.59 -5.84
N ALA A 57 -7.55 7.87 -5.69
CA ALA A 57 -7.12 8.72 -6.80
C ALA A 57 -5.85 8.18 -7.48
N PHE A 58 -4.87 7.75 -6.68
CA PHE A 58 -3.62 7.17 -7.16
C PHE A 58 -3.85 5.91 -8.00
N VAL A 59 -4.60 4.93 -7.48
CA VAL A 59 -4.92 3.69 -8.20
C VAL A 59 -5.75 4.00 -9.45
N GLY A 60 -6.69 4.94 -9.38
CA GLY A 60 -7.47 5.39 -10.52
C GLY A 60 -6.59 5.99 -11.63
N ALA A 61 -5.62 6.82 -11.25
CA ALA A 61 -4.67 7.41 -12.19
C ALA A 61 -3.76 6.36 -12.85
N ILE A 62 -3.29 5.35 -12.11
CA ILE A 62 -2.54 4.21 -12.68
C ILE A 62 -3.38 3.47 -13.71
N ARG A 63 -4.63 3.09 -13.37
CA ARG A 63 -5.52 2.38 -14.29
C ARG A 63 -5.85 3.21 -15.53
N GLY A 64 -5.93 4.52 -15.38
CA GLY A 64 -6.12 5.47 -16.48
C GLY A 64 -4.85 5.78 -17.29
N GLY A 65 -3.73 5.09 -17.03
CA GLY A 65 -2.49 5.26 -17.80
C GLY A 65 -1.74 6.57 -17.55
N ARG A 66 -2.09 7.34 -16.51
CA ARG A 66 -1.49 8.66 -16.24
C ARG A 66 -0.02 8.61 -15.80
N PHE A 67 0.45 7.44 -15.37
CA PHE A 67 1.82 7.22 -14.94
C PHE A 67 2.58 6.25 -15.87
N GLY A 68 2.11 6.07 -17.10
CA GLY A 68 2.87 5.39 -18.14
C GLY A 68 4.04 6.26 -18.61
N ALA A 69 5.19 5.62 -18.85
CA ALA A 69 6.34 6.23 -19.53
C ALA A 69 6.07 6.38 -21.03
#